data_AF-A0A370B8N5-F1
#
_entry.id   AF-A0A370B8N5-F1
#
_cell.length_a   1.000
_cell.length_b   1.000
_cell.length_c   1.000
_cell.angle_alpha   90.00
_cell.angle_beta   90.00
_cell.angle_gamma   90.00
#
_symmetry.space_group_name_H-M   'P 1'
#
loop_
_entity.id
_entity.type
_entity.pdbx_description
1 polymer ?
#
loop_
_entity_poly.entity_id
_entity_poly.type
_entity_poly.pdbx_seq_one_letter_code
_entity_poly.pdbx_strand_id
1 'polypeptide(L)'
;WKLGWLDRRQVRCVAPTGTSLLTLEPISAPRSVGGSTGTRLAVVRTGKDSVLAIEARAAVGNDANTCTEGVLIYRVRGSTASGGGPVEVVDTHPGSEACWDRSVYPQLANAPLGVGETFTVPGERTRVQVEDRTATGAWTVKVTPGV
;
A
#
# COMPACT_ATOMS: atom_id res chain seq x y z
N TRP A 1 -13.94 -0.50 6.49
CA TRP A 1 -13.83 -1.92 6.91
C TRP A 1 -15.15 -2.59 6.50
N LYS A 2 -15.20 -3.27 5.36
CA LYS A 2 -16.48 -3.76 4.78
C LYS A 2 -16.51 -5.28 4.59
N LEU A 3 -15.36 -5.95 4.72
CA LEU A 3 -15.18 -7.38 4.42
C LEU A 3 -14.58 -8.19 5.60
N GLY A 4 -14.50 -7.62 6.81
CA GLY A 4 -14.12 -8.34 8.05
C GLY A 4 -12.66 -8.79 8.21
N TRP A 5 -11.83 -8.68 7.16
CA TRP A 5 -10.42 -9.15 7.14
C TRP A 5 -9.37 -8.23 7.79
N LEU A 6 -9.69 -6.94 7.99
CA LEU A 6 -8.84 -6.00 8.73
C LEU A 6 -9.60 -5.39 9.92
N ASP A 7 -9.03 -5.51 11.11
CA ASP A 7 -9.47 -4.83 12.32
C ASP A 7 -9.17 -3.34 12.22
N ARG A 8 -10.00 -2.50 12.86
CA ARG A 8 -9.79 -1.03 12.89
C ARG A 8 -8.41 -0.64 13.40
N ARG A 9 -7.83 -1.41 14.31
CA ARG A 9 -6.50 -1.17 14.88
C ARG A 9 -5.35 -1.42 13.89
N GLN A 10 -5.61 -2.17 12.82
CA GLN A 10 -4.65 -2.45 11.75
C GLN A 10 -4.65 -1.36 10.67
N VAL A 11 -5.56 -0.39 10.76
CA VAL A 11 -5.67 0.72 9.79
C VAL A 11 -5.23 2.00 10.48
N ARG A 12 -4.24 2.68 9.90
CA ARG A 12 -3.72 3.95 10.40
C ARG A 12 -4.06 5.08 9.44
N CYS A 13 -4.88 6.03 9.89
CA CYS A 13 -5.04 7.30 9.19
C CYS A 13 -3.78 8.14 9.39
N VAL A 14 -3.20 8.61 8.28
CA VAL A 14 -2.05 9.51 8.27
C VAL A 14 -2.53 10.93 8.56
N ALA A 15 -1.77 11.68 9.35
CA ALA A 15 -2.06 13.08 9.64
C ALA A 15 -2.04 13.90 8.33
N PRO A 16 -2.93 14.89 8.15
CA PRO A 16 -3.03 15.64 6.89
C PRO A 16 -1.80 16.51 6.59
N THR A 17 -0.94 16.74 7.57
CA THR A 17 0.29 17.52 7.44
C THR A 17 1.43 16.84 8.19
N GLY A 18 2.66 17.15 7.79
CA GLY A 18 3.87 16.57 8.37
C GLY A 18 4.17 15.15 7.87
N THR A 19 5.22 14.55 8.42
CA THR A 19 5.67 13.20 8.04
C THR A 19 5.29 12.20 9.11
N SER A 20 4.60 11.14 8.70
CA SER A 20 4.34 9.97 9.55
C SER A 20 5.33 8.86 9.22
N LEU A 21 6.07 8.39 10.22
CA LEU A 21 6.87 7.17 10.13
C LEU A 21 6.03 5.99 10.62
N LEU A 22 5.85 4.98 9.79
CA LEU A 22 4.98 3.82 10.05
C LEU A 22 5.72 2.52 9.76
N THR A 23 5.40 1.47 10.50
CA THR A 23 5.79 0.09 10.17
C THR A 23 4.56 -0.66 9.72
N LEU A 24 4.58 -1.16 8.48
CA LEU A 24 3.49 -1.88 7.83
C LEU A 24 3.79 -3.37 7.79
N GLU A 25 2.99 -4.14 8.52
CA GLU A 25 2.94 -5.59 8.39
C GLU A 25 2.31 -5.95 7.02
N PRO A 26 2.85 -6.94 6.28
CA PRO A 26 2.27 -7.35 5.01
C PRO A 26 0.79 -7.73 5.17
N ILE A 27 -0.06 -7.29 4.25
CA ILE A 27 -1.50 -7.43 4.40
C ILE A 27 -1.93 -8.91 4.51
N SER A 28 -1.25 -9.77 3.74
CA SER A 28 -1.44 -11.22 3.67
C SER A 28 -0.68 -12.01 4.75
N ALA A 29 0.11 -11.34 5.61
CA ALA A 29 0.81 -12.03 6.69
C ALA A 29 -0.20 -12.68 7.65
N PRO A 30 0.07 -13.90 8.14
CA PRO A 30 -0.80 -14.53 9.12
C PRO A 30 -0.92 -13.66 10.38
N ARG A 31 -2.02 -13.80 11.12
CA ARG A 31 -2.12 -13.17 12.44
C ARG A 31 -1.10 -13.84 13.36
N SER A 32 -0.25 -13.06 14.00
CA SER A 32 0.67 -13.56 15.03
C SER A 32 -0.14 -14.14 16.18
N VAL A 33 0.06 -15.43 16.49
CA VAL A 33 -0.59 -16.08 17.63
C VAL A 33 -0.08 -15.40 18.91
N GLY A 34 -0.97 -14.78 19.68
CA GLY A 34 -0.64 -14.07 20.92
C GLY A 34 0.01 -12.68 20.76
N GLY A 35 0.20 -12.19 19.53
CA GLY A 35 0.82 -10.89 19.26
C GLY A 35 -0.19 -9.76 19.01
N SER A 36 0.21 -8.52 19.25
CA SER A 36 -0.58 -7.36 18.82
C SER A 36 -0.59 -7.30 17.29
N THR A 37 -1.77 -7.07 16.70
CA THR A 37 -1.85 -6.92 15.25
C THR A 37 -1.33 -5.55 14.84
N GLY A 38 -0.14 -5.51 14.21
CA GLY A 38 0.48 -4.28 13.73
C GLY A 38 -0.34 -3.57 12.64
N THR A 39 0.06 -2.35 12.30
CA THR A 39 -0.55 -1.60 11.19
C THR A 39 -0.33 -2.38 9.90
N ARG A 40 -1.38 -2.60 9.11
CA ARG A 40 -1.31 -3.23 7.78
C ARG A 40 -1.63 -2.30 6.63
N LEU A 41 -2.39 -1.24 6.93
CA LEU A 41 -2.87 -0.28 5.94
C LEU A 41 -2.71 1.14 6.49
N ALA A 42 -1.95 1.96 5.80
CA ALA A 42 -1.95 3.40 6.00
C ALA A 42 -2.92 4.07 5.02
N VAL A 43 -3.65 5.07 5.50
CA VAL A 43 -4.68 5.76 4.72
C VAL A 43 -4.45 7.26 4.77
N VAL A 44 -4.26 7.87 3.61
CA VAL A 44 -4.18 9.33 3.45
C VAL A 44 -5.49 9.80 2.85
N ARG A 45 -6.19 10.71 3.51
CA ARG A 45 -7.41 11.31 2.95
C ARG A 45 -7.03 12.27 1.83
N THR A 46 -7.62 12.11 0.65
CA THR A 46 -7.38 12.98 -0.51
C THR A 46 -8.63 13.76 -0.92
N GLY A 47 -9.77 13.45 -0.32
CA GLY A 47 -11.02 14.17 -0.53
C GLY A 47 -12.12 13.72 0.43
N LYS A 48 -13.36 14.15 0.16
CA LYS A 48 -14.54 13.77 0.94
C LYS A 48 -14.74 12.24 0.91
N ASP A 49 -14.72 11.68 -0.30
CA ASP A 49 -14.99 10.27 -0.57
C ASP A 49 -13.80 9.58 -1.30
N SER A 50 -12.59 10.14 -1.18
CA SER A 50 -11.38 9.57 -1.77
C SER A 50 -10.22 9.50 -0.79
N VAL A 51 -9.43 8.43 -0.93
CA VAL A 51 -8.21 8.21 -0.14
C VAL A 51 -7.11 7.60 -1.00
N LEU A 52 -5.86 7.78 -0.58
CA LEU A 52 -4.77 6.89 -0.93
C LEU A 52 -4.65 5.83 0.16
N ALA A 53 -4.56 4.59 -0.27
CA ALA A 53 -4.27 3.44 0.55
C ALA A 53 -2.83 2.98 0.25
N ILE A 54 -2.09 2.69 1.32
CA ILE A 54 -0.68 2.31 1.27
C ILE A 54 -0.55 1.04 2.11
N GLU A 55 -0.17 -0.07 1.48
CA GLU A 55 -0.05 -1.38 2.13
C GLU A 55 1.25 -2.08 1.73
N ALA A 56 1.74 -2.96 2.61
CA ALA A 56 2.86 -3.82 2.30
C ALA A 56 2.37 -5.15 1.68
N ARG A 57 3.03 -5.58 0.61
CA ARG A 57 2.86 -6.88 -0.05
C ARG A 57 4.12 -7.70 0.09
N ALA A 58 3.98 -8.96 0.46
CA ALA A 58 5.07 -9.93 0.60
C ALA A 58 4.58 -11.31 0.16
N ALA A 59 5.48 -12.20 -0.21
CA ALA A 59 5.24 -13.56 -0.69
C ALA A 59 4.82 -14.51 0.44
N VAL A 60 3.70 -14.19 1.10
CA VAL A 60 3.13 -14.92 2.23
C VAL A 60 1.62 -14.99 2.12
N GLY A 61 1.02 -16.03 2.69
CA GLY A 61 -0.43 -16.20 2.67
C GLY A 61 -1.00 -16.20 1.26
N ASN A 62 -2.01 -15.37 1.00
CA ASN A 62 -2.65 -15.26 -0.32
C ASN A 62 -1.71 -14.69 -1.40
N ASP A 63 -0.61 -14.06 -1.00
CA ASP A 63 0.37 -13.46 -1.90
C ASP A 63 1.59 -14.35 -2.13
N ALA A 64 1.57 -15.62 -1.71
CA ALA A 64 2.74 -16.53 -1.77
C ALA A 64 3.43 -16.63 -3.14
N ASN A 65 2.70 -16.36 -4.23
CA ASN A 65 3.21 -16.40 -5.60
C ASN A 65 3.45 -15.01 -6.21
N THR A 66 3.39 -13.93 -5.41
CA THR A 66 3.72 -12.60 -5.90
C THR A 66 5.17 -12.58 -6.38
N CYS A 67 5.39 -11.97 -7.53
CA CYS A 67 6.71 -11.87 -8.14
C CYS A 67 7.47 -10.61 -7.67
N THR A 68 6.74 -9.61 -7.16
CA THR A 68 7.30 -8.39 -6.59
C THR A 68 6.68 -8.17 -5.22
N GLU A 69 7.55 -7.86 -4.27
CA GLU A 69 7.21 -7.47 -2.90
C GLU A 69 7.53 -5.99 -2.70
N GLY A 70 6.84 -5.33 -1.78
CA GLY A 70 7.07 -3.92 -1.53
C GLY A 70 5.86 -3.21 -0.98
N VAL A 71 5.90 -1.89 -1.07
CA VAL A 71 4.84 -1.00 -0.60
C VAL A 71 3.99 -0.58 -1.79
N LEU A 72 2.77 -1.09 -1.85
CA LEU A 72 1.79 -0.80 -2.90
C LEU A 72 0.98 0.44 -2.54
N ILE A 73 0.77 1.33 -3.53
CA ILE A 73 -0.05 2.52 -3.39
C ILE A 73 -1.24 2.41 -4.35
N TYR A 74 -2.44 2.69 -3.86
CA TYR A 74 -3.63 2.73 -4.70
C TYR A 74 -4.63 3.79 -4.25
N ARG A 75 -5.39 4.30 -5.21
CA ARG A 75 -6.50 5.23 -4.98
C ARG A 75 -7.75 4.42 -4.66
N VAL A 76 -8.50 4.88 -3.67
CA VAL A 76 -9.84 4.37 -3.39
C VAL A 76 -10.85 5.50 -3.49
N ARG A 77 -11.91 5.32 -4.27
CA ARG A 77 -13.00 6.28 -4.47
C ARG A 77 -14.34 5.64 -4.08
N GLY A 78 -15.00 6.24 -3.09
CA GLY A 78 -16.23 5.71 -2.48
C GLY A 78 -17.51 6.07 -3.24
N SER A 79 -17.48 7.10 -4.09
CA SER A 79 -18.64 7.60 -4.85
C SER A 79 -18.63 7.18 -6.33
N THR A 80 -17.74 6.26 -6.72
CA THR A 80 -17.69 5.76 -8.11
C THR A 80 -18.94 4.93 -8.42
N ALA A 81 -19.56 5.17 -9.57
CA ALA A 81 -20.66 4.35 -10.05
C ALA A 81 -20.25 2.86 -10.11
N SER A 82 -21.19 1.96 -9.83
CA SER A 82 -20.96 0.52 -9.92
C SER A 82 -20.37 0.16 -11.29
N GLY A 83 -19.28 -0.60 -11.29
CA GLY A 83 -18.54 -0.99 -12.51
C GLY A 83 -17.38 -0.07 -12.89
N GLY A 84 -17.28 1.14 -12.34
CA GLY A 84 -16.22 2.10 -12.69
C GLY A 84 -14.86 1.89 -12.01
N GLY A 85 -14.69 0.82 -11.22
CA GLY A 85 -13.44 0.54 -10.50
C GLY A 85 -13.22 1.48 -9.31
N PRO A 86 -13.68 1.15 -8.09
CA PRO A 86 -13.47 1.99 -6.91
C PRO A 86 -12.01 1.97 -6.41
N VAL A 87 -11.16 1.12 -6.99
CA VAL A 87 -9.76 0.92 -6.63
C VAL A 87 -8.90 1.02 -7.89
N GLU A 88 -7.86 1.85 -7.84
CA GLU A 88 -6.92 2.08 -8.94
C GLU A 88 -5.49 2.01 -8.39
N VAL A 89 -4.72 1.01 -8.80
CA VAL A 89 -3.30 0.89 -8.43
C VAL A 89 -2.50 1.99 -9.09
N VAL A 90 -1.62 2.63 -8.33
CA VAL A 90 -0.68 3.62 -8.84
C VAL A 90 0.53 2.89 -9.42
N ASP A 91 0.81 3.11 -10.70
CA ASP A 91 2.07 2.70 -11.32
C ASP A 91 3.20 3.59 -10.81
N THR A 92 4.08 3.03 -9.97
CA THR A 92 5.24 3.75 -9.43
C THR A 92 6.48 3.66 -10.30
N HIS A 93 6.47 2.81 -11.33
CA HIS A 93 7.60 2.58 -12.23
C HIS A 93 7.15 2.71 -13.71
N PRO A 94 6.60 3.87 -14.10
CA PRO A 94 6.02 4.04 -15.43
C PRO A 94 7.06 3.84 -16.53
N GLY A 95 6.65 3.18 -17.62
CA GLY A 95 7.52 2.83 -18.74
C GLY A 95 8.41 1.61 -18.48
N SER A 96 8.15 0.89 -17.39
CA SER A 96 8.74 -0.42 -17.11
C SER A 96 7.65 -1.43 -16.78
N GLU A 97 8.05 -2.68 -16.64
CA GLU A 97 7.13 -3.80 -16.42
C GLU A 97 7.88 -4.99 -15.84
N ALA A 98 7.14 -5.93 -15.26
CA ALA A 98 7.69 -7.13 -14.67
C ALA A 98 6.77 -8.34 -14.83
N CYS A 99 7.32 -9.52 -14.52
CA CYS A 99 6.54 -10.76 -14.38
C CYS A 99 5.71 -11.13 -15.61
N TRP A 100 6.27 -10.92 -16.80
CA TRP A 100 5.66 -11.15 -18.10
C TRP A 100 5.04 -12.54 -18.30
N ASP A 101 5.62 -13.55 -17.67
CA ASP A 101 5.19 -14.95 -17.73
C ASP A 101 4.07 -15.28 -16.72
N ARG A 102 3.77 -14.36 -15.79
CA ARG A 102 2.92 -14.62 -14.60
C ARG A 102 1.84 -13.57 -14.37
N SER A 103 2.02 -12.34 -14.85
CA SER A 103 1.08 -11.24 -14.67
C SER A 103 0.23 -11.04 -15.91
N VAL A 104 -1.08 -10.94 -15.73
CA VAL A 104 -2.02 -10.50 -16.78
C VAL A 104 -1.89 -9.01 -17.10
N TYR A 105 -1.15 -8.26 -16.27
CA TYR A 105 -0.88 -6.83 -16.47
C TYR A 105 0.58 -6.52 -16.05
N PRO A 106 1.57 -6.82 -16.90
CA PRO A 106 3.00 -6.68 -16.58
C PRO A 106 3.42 -5.27 -16.14
N GLN A 107 2.77 -4.24 -16.66
CA GLN A 107 3.09 -2.83 -16.38
C GLN A 107 2.78 -2.41 -14.93
N LEU A 108 1.93 -3.17 -14.22
CA LEU A 108 1.67 -2.93 -12.79
C LEU A 108 2.29 -4.01 -11.90
N ALA A 109 2.96 -5.01 -12.47
CA ALA A 109 3.51 -6.11 -11.70
C ALA A 109 4.66 -5.66 -10.80
N ASN A 110 5.36 -4.57 -11.17
CA ASN A 110 6.40 -3.92 -10.37
C ASN A 110 5.92 -2.65 -9.66
N ALA A 111 4.62 -2.37 -9.57
CA ALA A 111 4.09 -1.20 -8.86
C ALA A 111 4.41 -1.10 -7.35
N PRO A 112 4.77 -2.17 -6.60
CA PRO A 112 5.23 -2.00 -5.23
C PRO A 112 6.60 -1.31 -5.15
N LEU A 113 6.73 -0.30 -4.30
CA LEU A 113 8.01 0.35 -3.99
C LEU A 113 8.88 -0.56 -3.11
N GLY A 114 10.15 -0.71 -3.49
CA GLY A 114 11.21 -1.35 -2.73
C GLY A 114 11.92 -0.40 -1.76
N VAL A 115 12.80 -0.96 -0.91
CA VAL A 115 13.60 -0.21 0.06
C VAL A 115 14.48 0.83 -0.63
N GLY A 116 14.52 2.04 -0.10
CA GLY A 116 15.26 3.18 -0.65
C GLY A 116 14.47 3.97 -1.68
N GLU A 117 13.39 3.42 -2.22
CA GLU A 117 12.58 4.10 -3.22
C GLU A 117 11.66 5.16 -2.60
N THR A 118 11.36 6.16 -3.41
CA THR A 118 10.46 7.26 -3.08
C THR A 118 9.56 7.53 -4.27
N PHE A 119 8.29 7.76 -4.00
CA PHE A 119 7.33 8.19 -5.01
C PHE A 119 6.44 9.31 -4.49
N THR A 120 6.14 10.29 -5.35
CA THR A 120 5.14 11.32 -5.07
C THR A 120 3.95 11.07 -5.97
N VAL A 121 2.79 10.80 -5.38
CA VAL A 121 1.60 10.41 -6.12
C VAL A 121 1.08 11.60 -6.95
N PRO A 122 1.01 11.49 -8.29
CA PRO A 122 0.58 12.59 -9.15
C PRO A 122 -0.88 12.97 -8.92
N GLY A 123 -1.15 14.25 -8.62
CA GLY A 123 -2.49 14.79 -8.35
C GLY A 123 -2.84 14.89 -6.86
N GLU A 124 -2.28 14.03 -6.01
CA GLU A 124 -2.51 14.02 -4.56
C GLU A 124 -1.36 14.64 -3.75
N ARG A 125 -0.19 14.86 -4.38
CA ARG A 125 1.03 15.42 -3.76
C ARG A 125 1.54 14.67 -2.52
N THR A 126 1.04 13.46 -2.28
CA THR A 126 1.48 12.63 -1.17
C THR A 126 2.79 11.95 -1.54
N ARG A 127 3.84 12.18 -0.75
CA ARG A 127 5.13 11.49 -0.89
C ARG A 127 5.17 10.27 0.00
N VAL A 128 5.54 9.13 -0.57
CA VAL A 128 5.77 7.86 0.12
C VAL A 128 7.22 7.46 -0.09
N GLN A 129 7.91 7.14 0.98
CA GLN A 129 9.29 6.65 0.94
C GLN A 129 9.39 5.38 1.75
N VAL A 130 10.06 4.38 1.19
CA VAL A 130 10.32 3.11 1.86
C VAL A 130 11.72 3.16 2.44
N GLU A 131 11.80 3.16 3.76
CA GLU A 131 13.08 3.34 4.47
C GLU A 131 13.79 2.02 4.69
N ASP A 132 13.04 0.98 5.06
CA ASP A 132 13.63 -0.28 5.50
C ASP A 132 12.62 -1.44 5.44
N ARG A 133 13.14 -2.67 5.49
CA ARG A 133 12.37 -3.89 5.72
C ARG A 133 12.92 -4.58 6.97
N THR A 134 12.06 -4.78 7.96
CA THR A 134 12.44 -5.40 9.23
C THR A 134 12.77 -6.89 9.06
N ALA A 135 13.49 -7.46 10.03
CA ALA A 135 13.78 -8.90 10.06
C ALA A 135 12.51 -9.77 10.14
N THR A 136 11.38 -9.22 10.61
CA THR A 136 10.08 -9.91 10.65
C THR A 136 9.31 -9.79 9.33
N GLY A 137 9.84 -9.07 8.34
CA GLY A 137 9.22 -8.88 7.03
C GLY A 137 8.27 -7.68 6.94
N ALA A 138 8.19 -6.85 7.98
CA ALA A 138 7.42 -5.60 7.96
C ALA A 138 8.20 -4.48 7.25
N TRP A 139 7.49 -3.46 6.76
CA TRP A 139 8.06 -2.40 5.94
C TRP A 139 7.97 -1.06 6.65
N THR A 140 9.10 -0.39 6.82
CA THR A 140 9.15 0.95 7.41
C THR A 140 8.99 2.00 6.33
N VAL A 141 7.97 2.85 6.45
CA VAL A 141 7.61 3.85 5.46
C VAL A 141 7.47 5.24 6.08
N LYS A 142 7.92 6.26 5.36
CA LYS A 142 7.58 7.66 5.60
C LYS A 142 6.47 8.07 4.65
N VAL A 143 5.39 8.60 5.20
CA VAL A 143 4.29 9.16 4.42
C VAL A 143 4.15 10.64 4.77
N THR A 144 4.25 11.48 3.74
CA THR A 144 4.17 12.94 3.86
C THR A 144 3.10 13.44 2.90
N PRO A 145 1.89 13.74 3.38
CA PRO A 145 0.88 14.39 2.54
C PRO A 145 1.35 15.79 2.13
N GLY A 146 1.19 16.11 0.84
CA GLY A 146 1.43 17.45 0.32
C GLY A 146 0.20 18.33 0.52
N VAL A 147 0.43 19.59 0.91
CA VAL A 147 -0.62 20.62 0.99
C VAL A 147 -0.91 21.27 -0.37
#